data_AF-A0A955AE12-F1
#
_entry.id   AF-A0A955AE12-F1
#
_cell.length_a   1.000
_cell.length_b   1.000
_cell.length_c   1.000
_cell.angle_alpha   90.00
_cell.angle_beta   90.00
_cell.angle_gamma   90.00
#
_symmetry.space_group_name_H-M   'P 1'
#
loop_
_entity.id
_entity.type
_entity.pdbx_description
1 polymer ?
#
loop_
_entity_poly.entity_id
_entity_poly.type
_entity_poly.pdbx_seq_one_letter_code
_entity_poly.pdbx_strand_id
1 'polypeptide(L)'
;MKTFRIPLCVATTVVAAVCTLSNVHAELAEYYIGVDSRTTPFQAPSADGGGDYPDNPNFNRLTLLYQHGDHFHGIGQHIYAGPAASPTPVDTNGNNRLPETNTLQPPLPLVPGTGVYAGKNTSAHIPGVEYSDLEMQKVQSLNGAGSAEDVLLNSSSGRWAGSFGPAHIHLELVGVSSPLLNVGTPSDPLALSVGGNVHVGD
;
A
#
# COMPACT_ATOMS: atom_id res chain seq x y z
N MET A 1 -43.75 -30.90 -24.64
CA MET A 1 -45.09 -30.54 -25.17
C MET A 1 -45.88 -29.85 -24.07
N LYS A 2 -46.09 -28.54 -24.21
CA LYS A 2 -47.20 -27.71 -23.70
C LYS A 2 -46.80 -26.26 -23.93
N THR A 3 -47.49 -25.63 -24.88
CA THR A 3 -47.34 -24.24 -25.28
C THR A 3 -48.40 -23.42 -24.55
N PHE A 4 -48.05 -22.20 -24.12
CA PHE A 4 -49.02 -21.16 -23.80
C PHE A 4 -48.56 -19.83 -24.40
N ARG A 5 -49.44 -19.20 -25.18
CA ARG A 5 -49.34 -17.85 -25.75
C ARG A 5 -50.65 -17.14 -25.44
N ILE A 6 -50.64 -15.94 -24.87
CA ILE A 6 -51.62 -14.87 -25.14
C ILE A 6 -50.92 -13.50 -24.86
N PRO A 7 -51.47 -12.35 -25.29
CA PRO A 7 -50.93 -11.51 -26.35
C PRO A 7 -50.29 -10.20 -25.84
N LEU A 8 -49.61 -9.55 -26.78
CA LEU A 8 -49.05 -8.21 -26.68
C LEU A 8 -50.10 -7.16 -26.26
N CYS A 9 -49.84 -6.45 -25.16
CA CYS A 9 -50.40 -5.12 -24.94
C CYS A 9 -49.21 -4.18 -24.71
N VAL A 10 -48.99 -3.31 -25.70
CA VAL A 10 -47.92 -2.31 -25.69
C VAL A 10 -48.29 -1.24 -24.69
N ALA A 11 -47.71 -1.31 -23.49
CA ALA A 11 -47.50 -0.17 -22.64
C ALA A 11 -46.00 0.07 -22.58
N THR A 12 -45.53 1.04 -23.36
CA THR A 12 -44.15 1.53 -23.28
C THR A 12 -44.00 2.29 -21.97
N THR A 13 -43.81 1.56 -20.88
CA THR A 13 -43.31 2.14 -19.63
C THR A 13 -41.81 2.35 -19.83
N VAL A 14 -41.39 3.60 -20.01
CA VAL A 14 -39.98 3.97 -19.85
C VAL A 14 -39.66 3.79 -18.37
N VAL A 15 -39.24 2.59 -17.99
CA VAL A 15 -38.54 2.38 -16.72
C VAL A 15 -37.19 3.04 -16.93
N ALA A 16 -37.04 4.26 -16.41
CA ALA A 16 -35.73 4.85 -16.22
C ALA A 16 -34.95 3.87 -15.33
N ALA A 17 -34.06 3.09 -15.95
CA ALA A 17 -33.04 2.38 -15.21
C ALA A 17 -32.19 3.45 -14.54
N VAL A 18 -32.50 3.72 -13.27
CA VAL A 18 -31.54 4.38 -12.39
C VAL A 18 -30.42 3.37 -12.24
N CYS A 19 -29.44 3.45 -13.13
CA CYS A 19 -28.11 2.93 -12.85
C CYS A 19 -27.63 3.74 -11.65
N THR A 20 -27.91 3.24 -10.45
CA THR A 20 -27.07 3.55 -9.30
C THR A 20 -25.71 3.02 -9.69
N LEU A 21 -24.86 3.92 -10.21
CA LEU A 21 -23.43 3.72 -10.20
C LEU A 21 -23.09 3.59 -8.73
N SER A 22 -23.09 2.35 -8.23
CA SER A 22 -22.30 2.03 -7.06
C SER A 22 -20.89 2.41 -7.48
N ASN A 23 -20.40 3.55 -6.97
CA ASN A 23 -18.97 3.78 -6.94
C ASN A 23 -18.45 2.65 -6.05
N VAL A 24 -18.14 1.52 -6.68
CA VAL A 24 -17.22 0.56 -6.09
C VAL A 24 -15.93 1.36 -6.05
N HIS A 25 -15.71 2.05 -4.94
CA HIS A 25 -14.37 2.51 -4.61
C HIS A 25 -13.52 1.24 -4.71
N ALA A 26 -12.47 1.29 -5.53
CA ALA A 26 -11.40 0.33 -5.34
C ALA A 26 -10.99 0.48 -3.87
N GLU A 27 -11.02 -0.60 -3.10
CA GLU A 27 -10.47 -0.52 -1.74
C GLU A 27 -9.02 -0.04 -1.87
N LEU A 28 -8.65 0.94 -1.05
CA LEU A 28 -7.27 1.40 -0.99
C LEU A 28 -6.39 0.19 -0.72
N ALA A 29 -5.30 0.03 -1.49
CA ALA A 29 -4.24 -0.89 -1.09
C ALA A 29 -3.77 -0.52 0.33
N GLU A 30 -3.39 -1.50 1.15
CA GLU A 30 -2.89 -1.19 2.50
C GLU A 30 -1.50 -0.56 2.47
N TYR A 31 -0.70 -0.85 1.45
CA TYR A 31 0.64 -0.32 1.31
C TYR A 31 0.85 0.47 0.03
N TYR A 32 1.70 1.49 0.15
CA TYR A 32 2.15 2.29 -0.97
C TYR A 32 3.67 2.47 -0.95
N ILE A 33 4.24 2.66 -2.13
CA ILE A 33 5.60 3.12 -2.31
C ILE A 33 5.54 4.60 -2.73
N GLY A 34 6.27 5.46 -2.01
CA GLY A 34 6.35 6.89 -2.31
C GLY A 34 7.79 7.40 -2.24
N VAL A 35 8.04 8.60 -2.79
CA VAL A 35 9.32 9.31 -2.61
C VAL A 35 9.12 10.37 -1.54
N ASP A 36 9.97 10.36 -0.53
CA ASP A 36 9.96 11.44 0.47
C ASP A 36 10.53 12.74 -0.11
N SER A 37 9.67 13.73 -0.28
CA SER A 37 10.03 15.06 -0.78
C SER A 37 10.29 16.09 0.32
N ARG A 38 10.18 15.71 1.60
CA ARG A 38 10.40 16.63 2.72
C ARG A 38 11.87 17.02 2.80
N THR A 39 12.16 18.28 2.58
CA THR A 39 13.50 18.87 2.74
C THR A 39 13.76 19.42 4.14
N THR A 40 12.70 19.72 4.90
CA THR A 40 12.85 20.26 6.25
C THR A 40 13.40 19.20 7.20
N PRO A 41 14.43 19.53 8.00
CA PRO A 41 14.99 18.56 8.93
C PRO A 41 13.98 18.08 9.97
N PHE A 42 14.27 16.92 10.56
CA PHE A 42 13.58 16.45 11.75
C PHE A 42 14.19 17.07 13.00
N GLN A 43 13.41 17.13 14.07
CA GLN A 43 13.94 17.52 15.37
C GLN A 43 14.54 16.30 16.07
N ALA A 44 15.73 16.47 16.62
CA ALA A 44 16.32 15.48 17.49
C ALA A 44 15.50 15.37 18.79
N PRO A 45 15.27 14.15 19.30
CA PRO A 45 14.65 13.97 20.60
C PRO A 45 15.43 14.70 21.70
N SER A 46 14.75 15.12 22.77
CA SER A 46 15.42 15.72 23.93
C SER A 46 16.48 14.81 24.55
N ALA A 47 16.31 13.48 24.45
CA ALA A 47 17.29 12.49 24.89
C ALA A 47 18.61 12.56 24.11
N ASP A 48 18.57 13.05 22.87
CA ASP A 48 19.73 13.28 22.01
C ASP A 48 20.24 14.75 22.12
N GLY A 49 19.75 15.51 23.10
CA GLY A 49 20.14 16.91 23.33
C GLY A 49 19.30 17.94 22.57
N GLY A 50 18.31 17.51 21.77
CA GLY A 50 17.40 18.39 21.05
C GLY A 50 18.03 19.15 19.88
N GLY A 51 17.26 20.06 19.28
CA GLY A 51 17.65 20.82 18.09
C GLY A 51 17.22 20.16 16.78
N ASP A 52 17.64 20.74 15.66
CA ASP A 52 17.32 20.24 14.33
C ASP A 52 18.46 19.35 13.83
N TYR A 53 18.12 18.17 13.31
CA TYR A 53 19.05 17.39 12.52
C TYR A 53 19.52 18.18 11.28
N PRO A 54 20.63 17.80 10.64
CA PRO A 54 21.16 18.55 9.50
C PRO A 54 20.22 18.49 8.29
N ASP A 55 19.50 17.39 8.10
CA ASP A 55 18.58 17.18 6.98
C ASP A 55 17.48 16.13 7.31
N ASN A 56 16.73 15.73 6.29
CA ASN A 56 15.91 14.53 6.29
C ASN A 56 16.70 13.38 5.64
N PRO A 57 17.07 12.31 6.37
CA PRO A 57 17.88 11.22 5.82
C PRO A 57 17.13 10.40 4.76
N ASN A 58 15.80 10.55 4.66
CA ASN A 58 14.96 9.91 3.65
C ASN A 58 14.69 10.79 2.43
N PHE A 59 15.14 12.05 2.41
CA PHE A 59 14.87 12.95 1.29
C PHE A 59 15.30 12.34 -0.04
N ASN A 60 14.39 12.34 -1.01
CA ASN A 60 14.55 11.75 -2.34
C ASN A 60 14.83 10.24 -2.34
N ARG A 61 14.34 9.51 -1.32
CA ARG A 61 14.38 8.04 -1.25
C ARG A 61 12.99 7.43 -1.33
N LEU A 62 12.93 6.21 -1.84
CA LEU A 62 11.73 5.38 -1.76
C LEU A 62 11.45 5.02 -0.30
N THR A 63 10.17 5.02 0.06
CA THR A 63 9.67 4.63 1.38
C THR A 63 8.49 3.69 1.20
N LEU A 64 8.47 2.59 1.98
CA LEU A 64 7.29 1.77 2.17
C LEU A 64 6.34 2.47 3.15
N LEU A 65 5.10 2.64 2.76
CA LEU A 65 4.09 3.39 3.48
C LEU A 65 2.90 2.50 3.77
N TYR A 66 2.46 2.44 5.02
CA TYR A 66 1.17 1.87 5.40
C TYR A 66 0.13 2.98 5.50
N GLN A 67 -1.07 2.78 4.98
CA GLN A 67 -2.13 3.80 5.00
C GLN A 67 -3.04 3.64 6.23
N HIS A 68 -3.33 4.76 6.90
CA HIS A 68 -4.33 4.85 7.99
C HIS A 68 -5.65 5.48 7.52
N GLY A 69 -5.87 5.57 6.20
CA GLY A 69 -7.04 6.20 5.56
C GLY A 69 -6.91 7.70 5.35
N ASP A 70 -6.22 8.43 6.24
CA ASP A 70 -6.03 9.89 6.15
C ASP A 70 -4.56 10.33 6.10
N HIS A 71 -3.64 9.43 6.44
CA HIS A 71 -2.20 9.65 6.36
C HIS A 71 -1.44 8.34 6.17
N PHE A 72 -0.14 8.49 5.87
CA PHE A 72 0.78 7.37 5.79
C PHE A 72 1.67 7.25 7.03
N HIS A 73 1.85 6.01 7.46
CA HIS A 73 2.89 5.57 8.38
C HIS A 73 4.08 5.01 7.59
N GLY A 74 5.28 5.55 7.82
CA GLY A 74 6.48 5.12 7.12
C GLY A 74 7.15 3.92 7.78
N ILE A 75 7.43 2.88 7.00
CA ILE A 75 8.02 1.62 7.45
C ILE A 75 9.44 1.49 6.91
N GLY A 76 10.37 1.04 7.77
CA GLY A 76 11.77 0.81 7.40
C GLY A 76 12.52 2.07 6.96
N GLN A 77 12.11 3.25 7.44
CA GLN A 77 12.75 4.52 7.11
C GLN A 77 14.10 4.66 7.80
N HIS A 78 15.00 5.41 7.15
CA HIS A 78 16.26 5.81 7.76
C HIS A 78 15.95 6.78 8.89
N ILE A 79 16.68 6.66 9.99
CA ILE A 79 16.58 7.58 11.13
C ILE A 79 17.97 8.08 11.50
N TYR A 80 18.02 9.19 12.23
CA TYR A 80 19.23 9.58 12.93
C TYR A 80 19.21 9.03 14.35
N ALA A 81 20.38 8.64 14.82
CA ALA A 81 20.66 8.37 16.23
C ALA A 81 21.74 9.32 16.76
N GLY A 82 21.65 9.65 18.05
CA GLY A 82 22.61 10.53 18.72
C GLY A 82 22.39 12.02 18.43
N PRO A 83 23.25 12.90 18.96
CA PRO A 83 22.98 14.33 18.98
C PRO A 83 22.87 15.00 17.61
N ALA A 84 22.00 16.01 17.49
CA ALA A 84 21.81 16.80 16.27
C ALA A 84 23.11 17.40 15.70
N ALA A 85 24.07 17.74 16.56
CA ALA A 85 25.38 18.27 16.16
C ALA A 85 26.33 17.21 15.56
N SER A 86 26.05 15.92 15.78
CA SER A 86 26.86 14.79 15.33
C SER A 86 26.00 13.53 15.14
N PRO A 87 25.00 13.57 14.25
CA PRO A 87 24.04 12.48 14.13
C PRO A 87 24.66 11.33 13.35
N THR A 88 24.26 10.10 13.69
CA THR A 88 24.63 8.89 12.95
C THR A 88 23.41 8.39 12.20
N PRO A 89 23.44 8.32 10.85
CA PRO A 89 22.39 7.66 10.09
C PRO A 89 22.32 6.18 10.49
N VAL A 90 21.11 5.71 10.76
CA VAL A 90 20.80 4.29 10.90
C VAL A 90 19.97 3.91 9.69
N ASP A 91 20.47 2.95 8.91
CA ASP A 91 19.87 2.56 7.62
C ASP A 91 18.39 2.29 7.74
N THR A 92 17.97 1.69 8.86
CA THR A 92 16.56 1.51 9.17
C THR A 92 16.34 1.68 10.66
N ASN A 93 15.16 2.16 11.05
CA ASN A 93 14.68 1.83 12.38
C ASN A 93 14.61 0.29 12.52
N GLY A 94 14.54 -0.26 13.73
CA GLY A 94 14.48 -1.71 13.93
C GLY A 94 13.22 -2.40 13.37
N ASN A 95 12.48 -1.77 12.46
CA ASN A 95 11.13 -2.11 12.03
C ASN A 95 11.02 -2.48 10.54
N ASN A 96 11.98 -3.25 10.02
CA ASN A 96 11.91 -3.82 8.65
C ASN A 96 11.16 -5.15 8.62
N ARG A 97 10.08 -5.27 9.40
CA ARG A 97 9.31 -6.49 9.49
C ARG A 97 7.83 -6.12 9.52
N LEU A 98 7.05 -6.92 8.81
CA LEU A 98 5.60 -6.90 8.86
C LEU A 98 5.10 -8.19 9.53
N PRO A 99 4.22 -8.13 10.53
CA PRO A 99 3.83 -6.91 11.25
C PRO A 99 5.02 -6.31 12.01
N GLU A 100 4.95 -5.01 12.25
CA GLU A 100 5.96 -4.26 13.00
C GLU A 100 6.11 -4.82 14.43
N THR A 101 7.34 -4.97 14.93
CA THR A 101 7.60 -5.78 16.15
C THR A 101 6.96 -5.18 17.41
N ASN A 102 6.83 -3.86 17.47
CA ASN A 102 6.18 -3.12 18.56
C ASN A 102 4.67 -3.39 18.67
N THR A 103 4.03 -3.87 17.60
CA THR A 103 2.58 -4.18 17.61
C THR A 103 2.26 -5.44 18.42
N LEU A 104 3.26 -6.32 18.63
CA LEU A 104 3.09 -7.67 19.19
C LEU A 104 2.02 -8.50 18.47
N GLN A 105 1.65 -8.12 17.24
CA GLN A 105 0.67 -8.82 16.44
C GLN A 105 1.18 -10.24 16.12
N PRO A 106 0.30 -11.26 16.14
CA PRO A 106 0.65 -12.57 15.62
C PRO A 106 1.07 -12.49 14.13
N PRO A 107 1.71 -13.54 13.58
CA PRO A 107 1.96 -13.63 12.15
C PRO A 107 0.69 -13.32 11.32
N LEU A 108 0.88 -12.72 10.14
CA LEU A 108 -0.22 -12.28 9.30
C LEU A 108 -1.19 -13.44 9.01
N PRO A 109 -2.49 -13.26 9.33
CA PRO A 109 -3.49 -14.25 8.96
C PRO A 109 -3.58 -14.31 7.44
N LEU A 110 -3.73 -15.52 6.90
CA LEU A 110 -4.06 -15.73 5.50
C LEU A 110 -5.49 -16.24 5.40
N VAL A 111 -6.23 -15.77 4.41
CA VAL A 111 -7.63 -16.16 4.15
C VAL A 111 -7.74 -16.93 2.84
N PRO A 112 -8.77 -17.77 2.66
CA PRO A 112 -8.99 -18.46 1.38
C PRO A 112 -9.15 -17.47 0.22
N GLY A 113 -8.32 -17.64 -0.81
CA GLY A 113 -8.36 -16.82 -2.02
C GLY A 113 -9.52 -17.17 -2.94
N THR A 114 -9.83 -16.24 -3.85
CA THR A 114 -10.86 -16.39 -4.89
C THR A 114 -10.25 -16.17 -6.29
N GLY A 115 -11.01 -16.42 -7.35
CA GLY A 115 -10.54 -16.18 -8.72
C GLY A 115 -9.27 -16.96 -9.06
N VAL A 116 -8.22 -16.27 -9.53
CA VAL A 116 -6.91 -16.87 -9.85
C VAL A 116 -6.18 -17.44 -8.61
N TYR A 117 -6.62 -17.04 -7.41
CA TYR A 117 -6.13 -17.55 -6.14
C TYR A 117 -7.02 -18.64 -5.52
N ALA A 118 -8.04 -19.14 -6.22
CA ALA A 118 -8.91 -20.20 -5.70
C ALA A 118 -8.10 -21.45 -5.28
N GLY A 119 -8.36 -21.94 -4.05
CA GLY A 119 -7.64 -23.07 -3.47
C GLY A 119 -6.28 -22.72 -2.83
N LYS A 120 -5.91 -21.43 -2.78
CA LYS A 120 -4.75 -20.90 -2.05
C LYS A 120 -5.21 -20.08 -0.85
N ASN A 121 -4.32 -19.84 0.10
CA ASN A 121 -4.52 -18.81 1.13
C ASN A 121 -3.71 -17.57 0.73
N THR A 122 -4.29 -16.38 0.89
CA THR A 122 -3.69 -15.09 0.51
C THR A 122 -3.72 -14.10 1.67
N SER A 123 -2.90 -13.06 1.60
CA SER A 123 -3.18 -11.83 2.36
C SER A 123 -4.48 -11.21 1.84
N ALA A 124 -5.18 -10.50 2.71
CA ALA A 124 -6.37 -9.74 2.35
C ALA A 124 -6.70 -8.77 3.48
N HIS A 125 -7.40 -7.69 3.15
CA HIS A 125 -7.88 -6.76 4.16
C HIS A 125 -8.81 -7.47 5.16
N ILE A 126 -8.47 -7.38 6.45
CA ILE A 126 -9.28 -7.88 7.56
C ILE A 126 -9.60 -6.70 8.49
N PRO A 127 -10.88 -6.33 8.66
CA PRO A 127 -11.26 -5.22 9.52
C PRO A 127 -10.70 -5.33 10.95
N GLY A 128 -9.97 -4.31 11.37
CA GLY A 128 -9.35 -4.24 12.70
C GLY A 128 -8.04 -5.02 12.86
N VAL A 129 -7.48 -5.56 11.78
CA VAL A 129 -6.16 -6.21 11.78
C VAL A 129 -5.24 -5.41 10.87
N GLU A 130 -4.29 -4.68 11.45
CA GLU A 130 -3.31 -3.94 10.66
C GLU A 130 -2.40 -4.90 9.87
N TYR A 131 -1.86 -4.42 8.76
CA TYR A 131 -0.89 -5.13 7.92
C TYR A 131 -1.42 -6.40 7.22
N SER A 132 -2.73 -6.67 7.31
CA SER A 132 -3.37 -7.92 6.88
C SER A 132 -3.36 -8.15 5.37
N ASP A 133 -3.35 -7.07 4.60
CA ASP A 133 -3.28 -7.10 3.14
C ASP A 133 -1.92 -6.63 2.66
N LEU A 134 -1.14 -7.51 2.04
CA LEU A 134 0.16 -7.15 1.50
C LEU A 134 0.09 -6.52 0.10
N GLU A 135 -1.09 -6.15 -0.40
CA GLU A 135 -1.20 -5.39 -1.65
C GLU A 135 -0.42 -4.08 -1.55
N MET A 136 0.46 -3.84 -2.54
CA MET A 136 1.27 -2.66 -2.64
C MET A 136 1.02 -1.93 -3.95
N GLN A 137 0.84 -0.61 -3.87
CA GLN A 137 0.75 0.27 -5.03
C GLN A 137 1.76 1.41 -4.98
N LYS A 138 1.81 2.24 -6.02
CA LYS A 138 2.58 3.48 -6.02
C LYS A 138 1.70 4.63 -5.52
N VAL A 139 2.22 5.57 -4.73
CA VAL A 139 1.42 6.73 -4.25
C VAL A 139 0.74 7.49 -5.40
N GLN A 140 1.34 7.52 -6.58
CA GLN A 140 0.79 8.18 -7.75
C GLN A 140 -0.49 7.51 -8.31
N SER A 141 -0.83 6.27 -7.90
CA SER A 141 -2.10 5.64 -8.27
C SER A 141 -3.31 6.35 -7.64
N LEU A 142 -3.11 7.11 -6.58
CA LEU A 142 -4.16 7.87 -5.89
C LEU A 142 -4.60 9.13 -6.66
N ASN A 143 -3.79 9.63 -7.59
CA ASN A 143 -4.06 10.89 -8.27
C ASN A 143 -5.31 10.79 -9.16
N GLY A 144 -6.37 11.52 -8.79
CA GLY A 144 -7.65 11.51 -9.50
C GLY A 144 -8.48 10.24 -9.29
N ALA A 145 -8.11 9.40 -8.32
CA ALA A 145 -8.82 8.15 -8.01
C ALA A 145 -10.08 8.37 -7.15
N GLY A 146 -10.18 9.52 -6.46
CA GLY A 146 -11.36 9.89 -5.69
C GLY A 146 -11.02 10.81 -4.52
N SER A 147 -12.04 11.25 -3.79
CA SER A 147 -11.87 12.21 -2.70
C SER A 147 -11.15 11.63 -1.47
N ALA A 148 -11.28 10.32 -1.21
CA ALA A 148 -10.60 9.67 -0.09
C ALA A 148 -9.11 9.48 -0.43
N GLU A 149 -8.85 9.08 -1.67
CA GLU A 149 -7.54 8.94 -2.28
C GLU A 149 -6.80 10.29 -2.30
N ASP A 150 -7.51 11.38 -2.61
CA ASP A 150 -6.97 12.74 -2.57
C ASP A 150 -6.56 13.17 -1.14
N VAL A 151 -7.31 12.78 -0.10
CA VAL A 151 -6.92 13.06 1.30
C VAL A 151 -5.58 12.38 1.60
N LEU A 152 -5.47 11.10 1.27
CA LEU A 152 -4.26 10.33 1.53
C LEU A 152 -3.07 10.83 0.69
N LEU A 153 -3.27 11.12 -0.59
CA LEU A 153 -2.26 11.67 -1.51
C LEU A 153 -1.68 13.00 -1.02
N ASN A 154 -2.55 13.89 -0.52
CA ASN A 154 -2.15 15.22 -0.04
C ASN A 154 -1.73 15.24 1.44
N SER A 155 -1.78 14.10 2.13
CA SER A 155 -1.37 13.98 3.53
C SER A 155 0.08 14.44 3.73
N SER A 156 0.38 14.97 4.92
CA SER A 156 1.70 15.55 5.23
C SER A 156 2.18 16.60 4.20
N SER A 157 1.27 17.42 3.67
CA SER A 157 1.55 18.42 2.62
C SER A 157 2.10 17.80 1.33
N GLY A 158 1.61 16.61 0.95
CA GLY A 158 2.03 15.91 -0.26
C GLY A 158 3.44 15.31 -0.18
N ARG A 159 3.96 15.08 1.05
CA ARG A 159 5.34 14.61 1.30
C ARG A 159 5.74 13.43 0.43
N TRP A 160 4.84 12.48 0.19
CA TRP A 160 5.14 11.20 -0.45
C TRP A 160 4.87 11.17 -1.96
N ALA A 161 4.27 12.23 -2.50
CA ALA A 161 3.81 12.32 -3.88
C ALA A 161 4.93 12.72 -4.87
N GLY A 162 6.20 12.64 -4.44
CA GLY A 162 7.34 12.91 -5.32
C GLY A 162 7.33 12.02 -6.56
N SER A 163 7.75 12.56 -7.70
CA SER A 163 7.77 11.82 -8.98
C SER A 163 8.81 10.71 -8.95
N PHE A 164 8.45 9.52 -9.45
CA PHE A 164 9.42 8.47 -9.79
C PHE A 164 10.22 8.77 -11.06
N GLY A 165 9.87 9.85 -11.79
CA GLY A 165 10.48 10.18 -13.07
C GLY A 165 10.31 9.05 -14.08
N PRO A 166 11.31 8.76 -14.92
CA PRO A 166 11.30 7.61 -15.83
C PRO A 166 11.74 6.30 -15.15
N ALA A 167 11.93 6.29 -13.82
CA ALA A 167 12.41 5.10 -13.14
C ALA A 167 11.31 4.03 -13.09
N HIS A 168 11.71 2.79 -13.34
CA HIS A 168 10.90 1.63 -13.04
C HIS A 168 11.15 1.22 -11.59
N ILE A 169 10.10 1.13 -10.80
CA ILE A 169 10.18 0.72 -9.40
C ILE A 169 9.81 -0.75 -9.31
N HIS A 170 10.71 -1.56 -8.76
CA HIS A 170 10.53 -3.00 -8.69
C HIS A 170 10.61 -3.51 -7.25
N LEU A 171 9.79 -4.50 -6.93
CA LEU A 171 9.93 -5.32 -5.75
C LEU A 171 10.75 -6.57 -6.11
N GLU A 172 11.86 -6.78 -5.42
CA GLU A 172 12.69 -7.99 -5.55
C GLU A 172 12.38 -8.98 -4.44
N LEU A 173 12.21 -10.25 -4.79
CA LEU A 173 12.10 -11.32 -3.79
C LEU A 173 13.46 -11.91 -3.51
N VAL A 174 14.08 -11.49 -2.41
CA VAL A 174 15.43 -11.96 -2.02
C VAL A 174 15.44 -13.38 -1.44
N GLY A 175 14.31 -13.86 -0.91
CA GLY A 175 14.21 -15.20 -0.34
C GLY A 175 12.84 -15.49 0.29
N VAL A 176 12.58 -16.76 0.54
CA VAL A 176 11.37 -17.25 1.22
C VAL A 176 11.75 -18.26 2.30
N SER A 177 11.02 -18.25 3.42
CA SER A 177 11.22 -19.21 4.50
C SER A 177 10.69 -20.61 4.16
N SER A 178 9.86 -20.72 3.13
CA SER A 178 9.26 -21.96 2.66
C SER A 178 9.06 -21.91 1.14
N PRO A 179 9.33 -23.00 0.40
CA PRO A 179 9.07 -23.07 -1.04
C PRO A 179 7.57 -23.04 -1.39
N LEU A 180 6.68 -23.12 -0.39
CA LEU A 180 5.24 -23.02 -0.57
C LEU A 180 4.71 -21.58 -0.47
N LEU A 181 5.54 -20.64 0.02
CA LEU A 181 5.20 -19.22 0.03
C LEU A 181 5.52 -18.61 -1.33
N ASN A 182 4.54 -17.95 -1.92
CA ASN A 182 4.65 -17.31 -3.22
C ASN A 182 4.21 -15.86 -3.09
N VAL A 183 4.79 -14.99 -3.92
CA VAL A 183 4.36 -13.60 -4.09
C VAL A 183 3.79 -13.49 -5.50
N GLY A 184 2.61 -12.88 -5.61
CA GLY A 184 1.88 -12.78 -6.86
C GLY A 184 1.38 -11.37 -7.13
N THR A 185 0.79 -11.19 -8.29
CA THR A 185 0.05 -9.98 -8.71
C THR A 185 -1.45 -10.31 -8.78
N PRO A 186 -2.35 -9.32 -8.91
CA PRO A 186 -3.79 -9.57 -9.02
C PRO A 186 -4.19 -10.60 -10.10
N SER A 187 -3.37 -10.79 -11.15
CA SER A 187 -3.61 -11.73 -12.24
C SER A 187 -2.73 -13.00 -12.23
N ASP A 188 -1.63 -13.02 -11.47
CA ASP A 188 -0.69 -14.15 -11.47
C ASP A 188 -0.22 -14.50 -10.04
N PRO A 189 -0.68 -15.64 -9.47
CA PRO A 189 -0.30 -16.05 -8.12
C PRO A 189 1.17 -16.49 -7.97
N LEU A 190 1.93 -16.58 -9.07
CA LEU A 190 3.34 -16.99 -9.11
C LEU A 190 4.22 -15.93 -9.79
N ALA A 191 3.76 -14.66 -9.82
CA ALA A 191 4.41 -13.59 -10.55
C ALA A 191 5.88 -13.36 -10.16
N LEU A 192 6.26 -13.73 -8.93
CA LEU A 192 7.58 -13.42 -8.39
C LEU A 192 8.28 -14.66 -7.82
N SER A 193 9.40 -15.03 -8.45
CA SER A 193 10.32 -16.07 -7.98
C SER A 193 11.48 -15.47 -7.18
N VAL A 194 12.15 -16.29 -6.38
CA VAL A 194 13.35 -15.85 -5.62
C VAL A 194 14.45 -15.41 -6.60
N GLY A 195 14.99 -14.21 -6.37
CA GLY A 195 15.93 -13.52 -7.27
C GLY A 195 15.26 -12.83 -8.46
N GLY A 196 13.94 -12.97 -8.61
CA GLY A 196 13.13 -12.24 -9.56
C GLY A 196 12.68 -10.89 -9.00
N ASN A 197 12.09 -10.08 -9.88
CA ASN A 197 11.45 -8.83 -9.50
C ASN A 197 10.15 -8.59 -10.28
N VAL A 198 9.25 -7.79 -9.72
CA VAL A 198 8.00 -7.34 -10.34
C VAL A 198 7.90 -5.83 -10.25
N HIS A 199 7.39 -5.19 -11.29
CA HIS A 199 7.19 -3.74 -11.29
C HIS A 199 6.01 -3.37 -10.38
N VAL A 200 6.15 -2.30 -9.61
CA VAL A 200 5.12 -1.87 -8.66
C VAL A 200 4.00 -1.13 -9.39
N GLY A 201 2.77 -1.62 -9.25
CA GLY A 201 1.57 -1.06 -9.87
C GLY A 201 1.28 -1.58 -11.29
N ASP A 202 1.85 -2.72 -11.68
CA ASP A 202 1.43 -3.53 -12.83
C ASP A 202 0.21 -4.42 -12.50
#